data_AF-A0AAU3WUI7-F1
#
_entry.id   AF-A0AAU3WUI7-F1
#
_cell.length_a   1.000
_cell.length_b   1.000
_cell.length_c   1.000
_cell.angle_alpha   90.00
_cell.angle_beta   90.00
_cell.angle_gamma   90.00
#
_symmetry.space_group_name_H-M   'P 1'
#
loop_
_entity.id
_entity.type
_entity.pdbx_description
1 polymer ?
#
loop_
_entity_poly.entity_id
_entity_poly.type
_entity_poly.pdbx_seq_one_letter_code
_entity_poly.pdbx_strand_id
1 'polypeptide(L)' 'MQPERTDTIIGTPALVAAFLANYQCGHCNSETELRHDQYGNPHLITSHDDGCPVLTGALSSAPDVARAATIPNTFRAR' A
#
# COMPACT_ATOMS: atom_id res chain seq x y z
N MET A 1 -12.77 9.25 -13.40
CA MET A 1 -12.16 10.44 -12.75
C MET A 1 -11.42 9.87 -11.56
N GLN A 2 -10.11 10.09 -11.44
CA GLN A 2 -9.33 9.47 -10.37
C GLN A 2 -8.93 10.54 -9.34
N PRO A 3 -9.53 10.57 -8.14
CA PRO A 3 -8.91 11.16 -6.98
C PRO A 3 -7.84 10.20 -6.47
N GLU A 4 -6.62 10.35 -6.99
CA GLU A 4 -5.42 9.70 -6.46
C GLU A 4 -5.08 10.36 -5.12
N ARG A 5 -5.53 9.78 -4.00
CA ARG A 5 -4.99 10.13 -2.68
C ARG A 5 -3.91 9.10 -2.34
N THR A 6 -2.66 9.56 -2.35
CA THR A 6 -1.48 8.74 -2.11
C THR A 6 -1.13 8.72 -0.64
N ASP A 7 -1.09 7.53 -0.04
CA ASP A 7 -0.38 7.30 1.22
C ASP A 7 1.07 6.91 0.91
N THR A 8 2.05 7.64 1.47
CA THR A 8 3.48 7.35 1.31
C THR A 8 4.00 6.58 2.51
N ILE A 9 4.47 5.35 2.28
CA ILE A 9 5.14 4.53 3.30
C ILE A 9 6.65 4.57 3.04
N ILE A 10 7.40 5.10 4.01
CA ILE A 10 8.87 5.08 4.04
C ILE A 10 9.30 4.00 5.02
N GLY A 11 10.09 3.03 4.57
CA GLY A 11 10.53 1.90 5.39
C GLY A 11 11.79 1.23 4.86
N THR A 12 12.25 0.17 5.52
CA THR A 12 13.37 -0.64 5.01
C THR A 12 12.97 -1.30 3.69
N PRO A 13 13.92 -1.61 2.78
CA PRO A 13 13.60 -2.25 1.50
C PRO A 13 12.82 -3.56 1.63
N ALA A 14 13.08 -4.33 2.68
CA ALA A 14 12.35 -5.56 2.98
C ALA A 14 10.88 -5.29 3.36
N LEU A 15 10.62 -4.24 4.15
CA LEU A 15 9.27 -3.82 4.50
C LEU A 15 8.53 -3.32 3.26
N VAL A 16 9.16 -2.48 2.45
CA VAL A 16 8.57 -1.97 1.20
C VAL A 16 8.21 -3.12 0.25
N ALA A 17 9.10 -4.10 0.10
CA ALA A 17 8.82 -5.29 -0.73
C ALA A 17 7.62 -6.11 -0.19
N ALA A 18 7.50 -6.23 1.13
CA ALA A 18 6.35 -6.91 1.76
C ALA A 18 5.05 -6.16 1.54
N PHE A 19 5.05 -4.83 1.65
CA PHE A 19 3.88 -4.02 1.35
C PHE A 19 3.49 -4.11 -0.12
N LEU A 20 4.43 -3.96 -1.04
CA LEU A 20 4.15 -4.05 -2.48
C LEU A 20 3.56 -5.41 -2.87
N ALA A 21 4.05 -6.49 -2.26
CA ALA A 21 3.56 -7.84 -2.56
C ALA A 21 2.19 -8.14 -1.93
N ASN A 22 1.95 -7.64 -0.72
CA ASN A 22 0.88 -8.17 0.14
C ASN A 22 -0.20 -7.16 0.52
N TYR A 23 0.03 -5.85 0.35
CA TYR A 23 -0.98 -4.86 0.69
C TYR A 23 -2.18 -4.97 -0.24
N GLN A 24 -3.35 -5.01 0.37
CA GLN A 24 -4.63 -4.92 -0.32
C GLN A 24 -5.63 -4.32 0.66
N CYS A 25 -6.33 -3.27 0.24
CA CYS A 25 -7.38 -2.67 1.04
C CYS A 25 -8.55 -3.66 1.18
N GLY A 26 -9.02 -3.86 2.41
CA GLY A 26 -10.20 -4.71 2.66
C GLY A 26 -11.54 -4.12 2.18
N HIS A 27 -11.54 -2.89 1.65
CA HIS A 27 -12.77 -2.13 1.36
C HIS A 27 -12.93 -1.69 -0.10
N CYS A 28 -11.87 -1.74 -0.90
CA CYS A 28 -11.90 -1.30 -2.30
C CYS A 28 -10.87 -2.06 -3.13
N ASN A 29 -10.88 -1.86 -4.45
CA ASN A 29 -9.88 -2.45 -5.37
C ASN A 29 -8.61 -1.60 -5.39
N SER A 30 -7.95 -1.48 -4.24
CA SER A 30 -6.73 -0.67 -4.16
C SER A 30 -5.60 -1.27 -4.99
N GLU A 31 -4.83 -0.40 -5.65
CA GLU A 31 -3.61 -0.76 -6.37
C GLU A 31 -2.39 -0.16 -5.67
N THR A 32 -1.23 -0.79 -5.80
CA THR A 32 -0.01 -0.37 -5.12
C THR A 32 1.18 -0.36 -6.08
N GLU A 33 1.90 0.75 -6.14
CA GLU A 33 3.05 0.99 -7.01
C GLU A 33 4.30 1.34 -6.19
N LEU A 34 5.46 0.84 -6.61
CA LEU A 34 6.76 1.24 -6.07
C LEU A 34 7.39 2.31 -6.97
N ARG A 35 7.70 3.47 -6.40
CA ARG A 35 8.51 4.52 -7.04
C ARG A 35 9.79 4.77 -6.27
N HIS A 36 10.80 5.28 -6.95
CA HIS A 36 12.03 5.75 -6.31
C HIS A 36 12.11 7.26 -6.45
N ASP A 37 12.53 7.95 -5.38
CA ASP A 37 12.81 9.39 -5.46
C ASP A 37 14.16 9.69 -6.12
N GLN A 38 14.47 10.98 -6.27
CA GLN A 38 15.74 11.47 -6.83
C GLN A 38 17.00 11.03 -6.06
N TYR A 39 16.85 10.53 -4.83
CA TYR A 39 17.93 10.02 -3.99
C TYR A 39 17.99 8.49 -3.98
N GLY A 40 17.11 7.82 -4.73
CA GLY A 40 17.00 6.36 -4.80
C GLY A 40 16.26 5.74 -3.63
N ASN A 41 15.56 6.52 -2.79
CA ASN A 41 14.76 5.94 -1.71
C ASN A 41 13.46 5.35 -2.28
N PRO A 42 13.04 4.16 -1.81
CA PRO A 42 11.79 3.56 -2.23
C PRO A 42 10.59 4.24 -1.57
N HIS A 43 9.54 4.48 -2.36
CA HIS A 43 8.25 5.03 -1.97
C HIS A 43 7.13 4.12 -2.47
N LEU A 44 6.24 3.75 -1.56
CA LEU A 44 5.00 3.07 -1.92
C LEU A 44 3.91 4.09 -2.16
N ILE A 45 3.20 3.93 -3.27
CA ILE A 45 2.01 4.69 -3.63
C ILE A 45 0.85 3.70 -3.65
N THR A 46 -0.17 3.96 -2.84
CA THR A 46 -1.41 3.18 -2.83
C THR A 46 -2.54 4.02 -3.38
N SER A 47 -3.18 3.54 -4.45
CA SER A 47 -4.37 4.14 -5.05
C SER A 47 -5.62 3.43 -4.54
N HIS A 48 -6.68 4.17 -4.24
CA HIS A 48 -7.96 3.65 -3.75
C HIS A 48 -9.11 4.08 -4.67
N ASP A 49 -10.20 3.30 -4.69
CA ASP A 49 -11.43 3.67 -5.41
C ASP A 49 -12.10 4.92 -4.79
N ASP A 50 -12.81 5.67 -5.62
CA ASP A 50 -13.64 6.80 -5.21
C ASP A 50 -14.61 6.38 -4.10
N GLY A 51 -14.62 7.15 -3.01
CA GLY A 51 -15.49 6.89 -1.86
C GLY A 51 -15.00 5.81 -0.91
N CYS A 52 -13.78 5.28 -1.09
CA CYS A 52 -13.18 4.38 -0.11
C CYS A 52 -13.13 5.06 1.28
N PRO A 53 -13.71 4.44 2.33
CA PRO A 53 -13.79 5.04 3.66
C PRO A 53 -12.43 5.24 4.33
N VAL A 54 -11.38 4.58 3.82
CA VAL A 54 -10.00 4.82 4.25
C VAL A 54 -9.54 6.23 3.84
N LEU A 55 -9.94 6.70 2.66
CA LEU A 55 -9.54 8.02 2.16
C LEU A 55 -10.09 9.18 3.00
N THR A 56 -11.27 8.99 3.58
CA THR A 56 -11.92 9.98 4.47
C THR A 56 -11.52 9.81 5.93
N GLY A 57 -10.71 8.80 6.27
CA GLY A 57 -10.35 8.46 7.64
C GLY A 57 -11.50 7.85 8.45
N ALA A 58 -12.63 7.54 7.83
CA ALA A 58 -13.75 6.87 8.49
C ALA A 58 -13.37 5.44 8.92
N LEU A 59 -12.44 4.80 8.19
CA LEU A 59 -11.83 3.53 8.56
C LEU A 59 -10.30 3.64 8.51
N SER A 60 -9.63 2.88 9.37
CA SER A 60 -8.18 2.81 9.40
C SER A 60 -7.66 1.71 8.47
N SER A 61 -6.60 2.01 7.70
CA SER A 61 -5.83 1.03 6.93
C SER A 61 -4.86 0.20 7.78
N ALA A 62 -4.69 0.52 9.07
CA ALA A 62 -3.71 -0.14 9.94
C ALA A 62 -3.81 -1.68 10.00
N PRO A 63 -5.01 -2.29 10.00
CA PRO A 63 -5.12 -3.76 9.95
C PRO A 63 -4.59 -4.35 8.64
N ASP A 64 -4.82 -3.70 7.49
CA ASP A 64 -4.30 -4.12 6.19
C ASP A 64 -2.77 -3.99 6.16
N VAL A 65 -2.25 -2.87 6.67
CA VAL A 65 -0.83 -2.57 6.85
C VAL A 65 -0.14 -3.65 7.70
N ALA A 66 -0.74 -4.02 8.85
CA ALA A 66 -0.20 -5.05 9.73
C ALA A 66 -0.20 -6.45 9.07
N ARG A 67 -1.25 -6.78 8.32
CA ARG A 67 -1.29 -8.02 7.54
C ARG A 67 -0.20 -8.05 6.46
N ALA A 68 -0.05 -6.96 5.71
CA ALA A 68 0.96 -6.87 4.65
C ALA A 68 2.40 -7.04 5.19
N ALA A 69 2.67 -6.51 6.39
CA ALA A 69 3.97 -6.60 7.05
C ALA A 69 4.28 -8.00 7.63
N THR A 70 3.28 -8.85 7.83
CA THR A 70 3.44 -10.16 8.49
C THR A 70 3.38 -11.35 7.53
N ILE A 71 2.92 -11.15 6.30
CA ILE A 71 2.90 -12.19 5.27
C ILE A 71 4.29 -12.28 4.63
N PRO A 72 4.96 -13.46 4.66
CA PRO A 72 6.21 -13.65 3.94
C PRO A 72 6.01 -13.44 2.42
N ASN A 73 6.94 -12.75 1.76
CA ASN A 73 6.90 -12.42 0.31
C ASN A 73 6.74 -13.64 -0.62
N THR A 74 6.84 -14.86 -0.10
CA THR A 74 6.78 -16.11 -0.84
C THR A 74 5.36 -16.66 -1.06
N PHE A 75 4.32 -16.10 -0.41
CA PHE A 75 2.97 -16.71 -0.41
C PHE A 75 2.01 -16.26 -1.53
N ARG A 76 2.34 -15.23 -2.31
CA ARG A 76 1.62 -14.91 -3.55
C ARG A 76 2.38 -15.46 -4.75
N ALA A 77 2.06 -16.70 -5.13
CA ALA A 77 2.44 -17.22 -6.44
C ALA A 77 1.82 -16.32 -7.52
N ARG A 78 2.66 -15.88 -8.47
CA ARG A 78 2.23 -15.22 -9.70
C ARG A 78 1.28 -16.10 -10.51
#